data_AF-A0A3A4XWJ2-F1
#
_entry.id   AF-A0A3A4XWJ2-F1
#
_cell.length_a   1.000
_cell.length_b   1.000
_cell.length_c   1.000
_cell.angle_alpha   90.00
_cell.angle_beta   90.00
_cell.angle_gamma   90.00
#
_symmetry.space_group_name_H-M   'P 1'
#
loop_
_entity.id
_entity.type
_entity.pdbx_description
1 polymer ?
#
loop_
_entity_poly.entity_id
_entity_poly.type
_entity_poly.pdbx_seq_one_letter_code
_entity_poly.pdbx_strand_id
1 'polypeptide(L)'
;MGEPMRPIALNLQSQLKALESILLDNRLIRTVLERASDLCLPNWYVGAGCVSQSVWNYLAGRDLSADIHDIDLVYYDGADLTEATESRRCDSARSLFAELPIRIDLKNEARVHIWHESHFGYPIKPYRSVEEAINSWPTTARWEQPHWNTTRSTSLKSSPSSPNTGRPRSLPK
;
A
#
# COMPACT_ATOMS: atom_id res chain seq x y z
N MET A 1 -13.34 -18.26 -14.78
CA MET A 1 -12.10 -17.48 -14.67
C MET A 1 -12.31 -16.21 -15.49
N GLY A 2 -12.53 -15.06 -14.83
CA GLY A 2 -12.79 -13.79 -15.50
C GLY A 2 -11.46 -13.12 -15.88
N GLU A 3 -11.42 -12.47 -17.04
CA GLU A 3 -10.27 -11.66 -17.45
C GLU A 3 -9.94 -10.57 -16.40
N PRO A 4 -8.65 -10.25 -16.19
CA PRO A 4 -8.27 -9.14 -15.32
C PRO A 4 -8.79 -7.82 -15.88
N MET A 5 -9.54 -7.07 -15.06
CA MET A 5 -10.11 -5.76 -15.38
C MET A 5 -9.02 -4.81 -15.89
N ARG A 6 -9.19 -4.24 -17.09
CA ARG A 6 -8.35 -3.15 -17.61
C ARG A 6 -8.94 -1.80 -17.16
N PRO A 7 -8.34 -1.07 -16.18
CA PRO A 7 -9.01 0.05 -15.50
C PRO A 7 -9.28 1.28 -16.36
N ILE A 8 -8.53 1.47 -17.45
CA ILE A 8 -8.51 2.71 -18.24
C ILE A 8 -9.70 2.82 -19.23
N ALA A 9 -10.46 1.74 -19.44
CA ALA A 9 -11.58 1.72 -20.38
C ALA A 9 -12.98 1.94 -19.74
N LEU A 10 -13.04 2.15 -18.42
CA LEU A 10 -14.29 2.25 -17.67
C LEU A 10 -14.62 3.71 -17.34
N ASN A 11 -15.91 4.04 -17.31
CA ASN A 11 -16.35 5.34 -16.78
C ASN A 11 -16.08 5.45 -15.27
N LEU A 12 -16.07 6.67 -14.74
CA LEU A 12 -15.77 6.95 -13.34
C LEU A 12 -16.67 6.15 -12.37
N GLN A 13 -17.97 6.01 -12.66
CA GLN A 13 -18.89 5.28 -11.79
C GLN A 13 -18.53 3.80 -11.69
N SER A 14 -18.11 3.19 -12.79
CA SER A 14 -17.63 1.80 -12.82
C SER A 14 -16.29 1.64 -12.12
N GLN A 15 -15.38 2.62 -12.26
CA GLN A 15 -14.11 2.62 -11.54
C GLN A 15 -14.32 2.72 -10.03
N LEU A 16 -15.24 3.59 -9.57
CA LEU A 16 -15.58 3.72 -8.16
C LEU A 16 -16.17 2.43 -7.59
N LYS A 17 -17.10 1.79 -8.31
CA LYS A 17 -17.67 0.49 -7.89
C LYS A 17 -16.61 -0.61 -7.81
N ALA A 18 -15.67 -0.63 -8.76
CA ALA A 18 -14.57 -1.59 -8.74
C ALA A 18 -13.65 -1.34 -7.54
N LEU A 19 -13.29 -0.08 -7.26
CA LEU A 19 -12.49 0.28 -6.10
C LEU A 19 -13.19 -0.12 -4.79
N GLU A 20 -14.46 0.23 -4.64
CA GLU A 20 -15.27 -0.15 -3.48
C GLU A 20 -15.28 -1.66 -3.27
N SER A 21 -15.53 -2.44 -4.33
CA SER A 21 -15.49 -3.90 -4.27
C SER A 21 -14.13 -4.42 -3.83
N ILE A 22 -13.03 -3.92 -4.40
CA ILE A 22 -11.67 -4.35 -4.06
C ILE A 22 -11.35 -4.07 -2.58
N LEU A 23 -11.70 -2.87 -2.09
CA LEU A 23 -11.43 -2.49 -0.71
C LEU A 23 -12.29 -3.26 0.29
N LEU A 24 -13.56 -3.52 -0.05
CA LEU A 24 -14.43 -4.33 0.78
C LEU A 24 -14.03 -5.81 0.75
N ASP A 25 -13.49 -6.34 -0.35
CA ASP A 25 -13.00 -7.72 -0.38
C ASP A 25 -11.70 -7.90 0.44
N ASN A 26 -10.95 -6.83 0.68
CA ASN A 26 -9.83 -6.84 1.62
C ASN A 26 -10.35 -6.88 3.07
N ARG A 27 -10.16 -8.02 3.75
CA ARG A 27 -10.62 -8.23 5.13
C ARG A 27 -10.07 -7.22 6.12
N LEU A 28 -8.80 -6.84 6.00
CA LEU A 28 -8.18 -5.87 6.93
C LEU A 28 -8.84 -4.51 6.80
N ILE A 29 -8.97 -4.00 5.57
CA ILE A 29 -9.59 -2.70 5.30
C ILE A 29 -11.07 -2.72 5.69
N ARG A 30 -11.81 -3.77 5.32
CA ARG A 30 -13.22 -3.93 5.73
C ARG A 30 -13.38 -3.86 7.24
N THR A 31 -12.60 -4.62 8.01
CA THR A 31 -12.71 -4.62 9.47
C THR A 31 -12.39 -3.25 10.06
N VAL A 32 -11.40 -2.53 9.51
CA VAL A 32 -11.11 -1.16 9.93
C VAL A 32 -12.29 -0.23 9.64
N LEU A 33 -12.85 -0.26 8.42
CA LEU A 33 -14.00 0.58 8.05
C LEU A 33 -15.24 0.31 8.91
N GLU A 34 -15.52 -0.96 9.22
CA GLU A 34 -16.68 -1.36 10.03
C GLU A 34 -16.53 -0.89 11.49
N ARG A 35 -15.34 -1.07 12.07
CA ARG A 35 -15.12 -0.80 13.51
C ARG A 35 -14.62 0.62 13.81
N ALA A 36 -14.06 1.35 12.84
CA ALA A 36 -13.55 2.71 13.08
C ALA A 36 -14.64 3.67 13.59
N SER A 37 -15.91 3.40 13.29
CA SER A 37 -17.05 4.14 13.84
C SER A 37 -17.11 4.11 15.38
N ASP A 38 -16.63 3.04 16.02
CA ASP A 38 -16.58 2.90 17.49
C ASP A 38 -15.59 3.88 18.15
N LEU A 39 -14.65 4.44 17.38
CA LEU A 39 -13.70 5.44 17.87
C LEU A 39 -14.31 6.84 18.00
N CYS A 40 -15.54 7.05 17.51
CA CYS A 40 -16.24 8.34 17.54
C CYS A 40 -15.36 9.50 17.03
N LEU A 41 -14.61 9.26 15.95
CA LEU A 41 -13.74 10.25 15.34
C LEU A 41 -14.56 11.23 14.49
N PRO A 42 -14.27 12.54 14.54
CA PRO A 42 -14.87 13.50 13.62
C PRO A 42 -14.20 13.42 12.24
N ASN A 43 -15.01 13.37 11.17
CA ASN A 43 -14.57 13.44 9.76
C ASN A 43 -13.32 12.58 9.46
N TRP A 44 -13.48 11.25 9.45
CA TRP A 44 -12.36 10.32 9.31
C TRP A 44 -12.35 9.59 7.96
N TYR A 45 -11.16 9.20 7.53
CA TYR A 45 -10.91 8.48 6.28
C TYR A 45 -9.86 7.39 6.49
N VAL A 46 -10.01 6.28 5.76
CA VAL A 46 -8.92 5.31 5.53
C VAL A 46 -8.30 5.62 4.17
N GLY A 47 -6.97 5.68 4.09
CA GLY A 47 -6.32 6.18 2.88
C GLY A 47 -4.92 5.64 2.60
N ALA A 48 -4.20 6.38 1.77
CA ALA A 48 -2.78 6.23 1.47
C ALA A 48 -2.39 4.86 0.88
N GLY A 49 -1.32 4.25 1.39
CA GLY A 49 -0.64 3.11 0.78
C GLY A 49 -1.54 1.87 0.71
N CYS A 50 -2.33 1.60 1.76
CA CYS A 50 -3.18 0.42 1.83
C CYS A 50 -4.23 0.37 0.71
N VAL A 51 -4.77 1.53 0.30
CA VAL A 51 -5.76 1.64 -0.77
C VAL A 51 -5.12 1.34 -2.12
N SER A 52 -3.99 2.00 -2.42
CA SER A 52 -3.30 1.84 -3.70
C SER A 52 -2.70 0.42 -3.85
N GLN A 53 -2.11 -0.11 -2.78
CA GLN A 53 -1.55 -1.46 -2.75
C GLN A 53 -2.63 -2.53 -2.93
N SER A 54 -3.81 -2.37 -2.33
CA SER A 54 -4.95 -3.29 -2.55
C SER A 54 -5.36 -3.35 -4.01
N VAL A 55 -5.42 -2.20 -4.68
CA VAL A 55 -5.74 -2.13 -6.12
C VAL A 55 -4.65 -2.80 -6.95
N TRP A 56 -3.37 -2.55 -6.65
CA TRP A 56 -2.27 -3.22 -7.37
C TRP A 56 -2.26 -4.73 -7.16
N ASN A 57 -2.49 -5.19 -5.93
CA ASN A 57 -2.60 -6.61 -5.62
C ASN A 57 -3.73 -7.26 -6.42
N TYR A 58 -4.89 -6.62 -6.47
CA TYR A 58 -6.02 -7.08 -7.28
C TYR A 58 -5.65 -7.19 -8.76
N LEU A 59 -5.03 -6.15 -9.33
CA LEU A 59 -4.63 -6.14 -10.74
C LEU A 59 -3.53 -7.16 -11.05
N ALA A 60 -2.67 -7.46 -10.09
CA ALA A 60 -1.62 -8.47 -10.18
C ALA A 60 -2.10 -9.90 -9.85
N GLY A 61 -3.36 -10.08 -9.45
CA GLY A 61 -3.90 -11.38 -9.03
C GLY A 61 -3.26 -11.92 -7.74
N ARG A 62 -2.75 -11.04 -6.87
CA ARG A 62 -2.16 -11.38 -5.57
C ARG A 62 -3.21 -11.29 -4.46
N ASP A 63 -2.87 -11.80 -3.27
CA ASP A 63 -3.67 -11.57 -2.07
C ASP A 63 -3.83 -10.06 -1.82
N LEU A 64 -5.05 -9.61 -1.54
CA LEU A 64 -5.36 -8.18 -1.41
C LEU A 64 -4.61 -7.51 -0.26
N SER A 65 -4.26 -8.27 0.79
CA SER A 65 -3.54 -7.79 1.98
C SER A 65 -2.02 -7.90 1.85
N ALA A 66 -1.51 -8.46 0.76
CA ALA A 66 -0.07 -8.65 0.57
C ALA A 66 0.68 -7.32 0.54
N ASP A 67 1.83 -7.27 1.22
CA ASP A 67 2.73 -6.11 1.27
C ASP A 67 2.05 -4.81 1.76
N ILE A 68 0.95 -4.92 2.50
CA ILE A 68 0.38 -3.79 3.25
C ILE A 68 1.00 -3.81 4.65
N HIS A 69 1.76 -2.77 4.99
CA HIS A 69 2.48 -2.68 6.26
C HIS A 69 1.68 -2.01 7.37
N ASP A 70 0.85 -1.05 6.98
CA ASP A 70 0.02 -0.24 7.85
C ASP A 70 -1.27 0.20 7.15
N ILE A 71 -2.25 0.59 7.96
CA ILE A 71 -3.48 1.24 7.52
C ILE A 71 -3.52 2.63 8.13
N ASP A 72 -3.41 3.64 7.28
CA ASP A 72 -3.58 5.04 7.66
C ASP A 72 -5.06 5.33 7.93
N LEU A 73 -5.38 5.63 9.19
CA LEU A 73 -6.68 6.11 9.62
C LEU A 73 -6.51 7.56 10.06
N VAL A 74 -7.09 8.48 9.29
CA VAL A 74 -6.87 9.91 9.51
C VAL A 74 -8.18 10.60 9.83
N TYR A 75 -8.14 11.59 10.70
CA TYR A 75 -9.32 12.34 11.13
C TYR A 75 -8.97 13.81 11.31
N TYR A 76 -9.98 14.67 11.40
CA TYR A 76 -9.77 16.10 11.61
C TYR A 76 -10.54 16.59 12.83
N ASP A 77 -9.79 16.96 13.86
CA ASP A 77 -10.30 17.66 15.04
C ASP A 77 -9.51 18.95 15.24
N GLY A 78 -10.00 20.03 14.64
CA GLY A 78 -9.41 21.37 14.78
C GLY A 78 -9.75 22.06 16.11
N ALA A 79 -10.67 21.50 16.90
CA ALA A 79 -11.03 22.05 18.22
C ALA A 79 -10.06 21.57 19.31
N ASP A 80 -9.52 20.35 19.17
CA ASP A 80 -8.52 19.80 20.09
C ASP A 80 -7.21 19.44 19.36
N LEU A 81 -6.24 20.36 19.48
CA LEU A 81 -4.89 20.20 18.95
C LEU A 81 -3.92 19.71 20.02
N THR A 82 -4.33 18.98 21.05
CA THR A 82 -3.40 18.48 22.09
C THR A 82 -2.81 17.12 21.73
N GLU A 83 -1.52 16.93 22.02
CA GLU A 83 -0.84 15.64 21.82
C GLU A 83 -1.42 14.55 22.71
N ALA A 84 -1.82 14.92 23.93
CA ALA A 84 -2.41 13.99 24.88
C ALA A 84 -3.75 13.42 24.39
N THR A 85 -4.61 14.22 23.73
CA THR A 85 -5.86 13.70 23.15
C THR A 85 -5.59 12.79 21.96
N GLU A 86 -4.70 13.19 21.05
CA GLU A 86 -4.30 12.35 19.92
C GLU A 86 -3.72 11.00 20.41
N SER A 87 -2.82 11.03 21.40
CA SER A 87 -2.24 9.83 21.99
C SER A 87 -3.29 8.90 22.60
N ARG A 88 -4.25 9.43 23.38
CA ARG A 88 -5.36 8.63 23.93
C ARG A 88 -6.22 7.99 22.83
N ARG A 89 -6.47 8.69 21.73
CA ARG A 89 -7.20 8.14 20.57
C ARG A 89 -6.38 7.06 19.86
N CYS A 90 -5.07 7.25 19.72
CA CYS A 90 -4.16 6.22 19.20
C CYS A 90 -4.19 4.95 20.07
N ASP A 91 -4.17 5.08 21.40
CA ASP A 91 -4.26 3.93 22.31
C ASP A 91 -5.62 3.23 22.23
N SER A 92 -6.69 4.00 22.05
CA SER A 92 -8.03 3.47 21.82
C SER A 92 -8.10 2.68 20.50
N ALA A 93 -7.53 3.22 19.42
CA ALA A 93 -7.44 2.53 18.13
C ALA A 93 -6.59 1.25 18.23
N ARG A 94 -5.42 1.30 18.89
CA ARG A 94 -4.59 0.11 19.14
C ARG A 94 -5.32 -0.98 19.89
N SER A 95 -6.09 -0.60 20.92
CA SER A 95 -6.88 -1.54 21.72
C SER A 95 -8.04 -2.12 20.90
N LEU A 96 -8.70 -1.28 20.10
CA LEU A 96 -9.81 -1.70 19.25
C LEU A 96 -9.36 -2.71 18.20
N PHE A 97 -8.22 -2.47 17.55
CA PHE A 97 -7.70 -3.27 16.43
C PHE A 97 -6.62 -4.28 16.84
N ALA A 98 -6.50 -4.61 18.13
CA ALA A 98 -5.42 -5.44 18.66
C ALA A 98 -5.37 -6.86 18.06
N GLU A 99 -6.50 -7.36 17.54
CA GLU A 99 -6.57 -8.67 16.90
C GLU A 99 -6.13 -8.68 15.43
N LEU A 100 -5.97 -7.50 14.80
CA LEU A 100 -5.52 -7.41 13.43
C LEU A 100 -3.99 -7.57 13.35
N PRO A 101 -3.47 -8.34 12.37
CA PRO A 101 -2.03 -8.51 12.19
C PRO A 101 -1.38 -7.32 11.45
N ILE A 102 -1.93 -6.10 11.61
CA ILE A 102 -1.48 -4.91 10.91
C ILE A 102 -1.52 -3.69 11.84
N ARG A 103 -0.57 -2.78 11.65
CA ARG A 103 -0.53 -1.53 12.40
C ARG A 103 -1.60 -0.57 11.85
N ILE A 104 -2.39 0.02 12.73
CA ILE A 104 -3.23 1.18 12.41
C ILE A 104 -2.46 2.44 12.79
N ASP A 105 -2.14 3.29 11.81
CA ASP A 105 -1.57 4.61 12.08
C ASP A 105 -2.70 5.65 12.14
N LEU A 106 -3.09 6.00 13.36
CA LEU A 106 -4.09 7.04 13.60
C LEU A 106 -3.44 8.42 13.61
N LYS A 107 -3.99 9.39 12.87
CA LYS A 107 -3.50 10.78 12.85
C LYS A 107 -4.60 11.83 12.92
N ASN A 108 -4.41 12.87 13.73
CA ASN A 108 -5.19 14.10 13.61
C ASN A 108 -4.53 15.03 12.58
N GLU A 109 -5.14 15.15 11.41
CA GLU A 109 -4.65 16.01 10.32
C GLU A 109 -4.58 17.48 10.74
N ALA A 110 -5.43 17.91 11.68
CA ALA A 110 -5.40 19.27 12.20
C ALA A 110 -4.08 19.60 12.94
N ARG A 111 -3.36 18.58 13.47
CA ARG A 111 -2.11 18.77 14.22
C ARG A 111 -0.85 18.69 13.37
N VAL A 112 -0.93 18.27 12.11
CA VAL A 112 0.27 17.97 11.29
C VAL A 112 1.21 19.16 11.22
N HIS A 113 0.68 20.36 10.98
CA HIS A 113 1.46 21.59 10.91
C HIS A 113 2.30 21.90 12.17
N ILE A 114 1.93 21.37 13.34
CA ILE A 114 2.63 21.59 14.61
C ILE A 114 3.93 20.80 14.66
N TRP A 115 3.88 19.51 14.29
CA TRP A 115 5.04 18.63 14.38
C TRP A 115 5.83 18.53 13.06
N HIS A 116 5.22 18.90 11.93
CA HIS A 116 5.81 18.77 10.60
C HIS A 116 7.15 19.50 10.48
N GLU A 117 7.24 20.76 10.93
CA GLU A 117 8.49 21.53 10.85
C GLU A 117 9.62 20.88 11.67
N SER A 118 9.30 20.38 12.85
CA SER A 118 10.29 19.69 13.70
C SER A 118 10.76 18.37 13.07
N HIS A 119 9.92 17.71 12.28
CA HIS A 119 10.22 16.42 11.66
C HIS A 119 10.92 16.55 10.31
N PHE A 120 10.48 17.48 9.45
CA PHE A 120 10.94 17.63 8.07
C PHE A 120 11.79 18.87 7.80
N GLY A 121 11.91 19.78 8.77
CA GLY A 121 12.75 20.97 8.67
C GLY A 121 12.14 22.14 7.88
N TYR A 122 10.84 22.08 7.56
CA TYR A 122 10.12 23.22 6.97
C TYR A 122 8.66 23.26 7.44
N PRO A 123 8.08 24.47 7.60
CA PRO A 123 6.69 24.63 8.04
C PRO A 123 5.71 24.38 6.90
N ILE A 124 4.50 23.93 7.25
CA ILE A 124 3.35 23.85 6.36
C ILE A 124 2.19 24.68 6.95
N LYS A 125 1.25 25.09 6.11
CA LYS A 125 0.04 25.76 6.59
C LYS A 125 -0.86 24.74 7.31
N PRO A 126 -1.58 25.14 8.37
CA PRO A 126 -2.62 24.30 8.96
C PRO A 126 -3.65 23.91 7.92
N TYR A 127 -3.96 22.62 7.83
CA TYR A 127 -5.07 22.12 7.02
C TYR A 127 -6.41 22.54 7.62
N ARG A 128 -7.44 22.64 6.78
CA ARG A 128 -8.80 23.02 7.16
C ARG A 128 -9.75 21.81 7.20
N SER A 129 -9.34 20.69 6.61
CA SER A 129 -10.10 19.45 6.58
C SER A 129 -9.19 18.25 6.28
N VAL A 130 -9.71 17.02 6.42
CA VAL A 130 -8.98 15.81 6.03
C VAL A 130 -8.72 15.78 4.53
N GLU A 131 -9.68 16.21 3.70
CA GLU A 131 -9.55 16.23 2.25
C GLU A 131 -8.43 17.16 1.77
N GLU A 132 -8.25 18.31 2.43
CA GLU A 132 -7.11 19.19 2.14
C GLU A 132 -5.78 18.51 2.50
N ALA A 133 -5.73 17.80 3.62
CA ALA A 133 -4.55 17.05 4.02
C ALA A 133 -4.24 15.90 3.04
N ILE A 134 -5.23 15.08 2.69
CA ILE A 134 -5.11 13.99 1.71
C ILE A 134 -4.63 14.52 0.35
N ASN A 135 -5.15 15.66 -0.11
CA ASN A 135 -4.72 16.28 -1.37
C ASN A 135 -3.26 16.72 -1.37
N SER A 136 -2.64 16.87 -0.19
CA SER A 136 -1.22 17.23 -0.05
C SER A 136 -0.30 16.03 0.09
N TRP A 137 -0.83 14.82 0.28
CA TRP A 137 -0.01 13.63 0.46
C TRP A 137 0.85 13.37 -0.78
N PRO A 138 2.14 13.03 -0.58
CA PRO A 138 3.00 12.68 -1.69
C PRO A 138 2.47 11.39 -2.32
N THR A 139 1.67 11.53 -3.38
CA THR A 139 1.16 10.39 -4.14
C THR A 139 2.30 9.87 -5.01
N THR A 140 3.28 9.22 -4.39
CA THR A 140 4.19 8.38 -5.14
C THR A 140 3.55 7.01 -5.16
N ALA A 141 2.72 6.76 -6.16
CA ALA A 141 2.31 5.42 -6.54
C ALA A 141 3.57 4.69 -7.09
N ARG A 142 4.55 4.44 -6.21
CA ARG A 142 5.81 3.77 -6.53
C ARG A 142 5.54 2.28 -6.53
N TRP A 143 5.44 1.71 -7.73
CA TRP A 143 5.61 0.28 -7.89
C TRP A 143 7.05 -0.07 -7.50
N GLU A 144 7.25 -0.51 -6.27
CA GLU A 144 8.47 -1.23 -5.94
C GLU A 144 8.30 -2.67 -6.45
N GLN A 145 9.04 -3.00 -7.52
CA GLN A 145 9.12 -4.36 -8.05
C GLN A 145 9.48 -5.31 -6.89
N PRO A 146 8.64 -6.30 -6.54
CA PRO A 146 9.08 -7.36 -5.65
C PRO A 146 10.30 -8.02 -6.27
N HIS A 147 11.38 -8.19 -5.52
CA HIS A 147 12.60 -8.86 -5.97
C HIS A 147 12.28 -10.31 -6.36
N TRP A 148 11.91 -10.54 -7.62
CA TRP A 148 11.78 -11.88 -8.18
C TRP A 148 13.17 -12.49 -8.22
N ASN A 149 13.41 -13.51 -7.41
CA ASN A 149 14.68 -14.20 -7.44
C ASN A 149 14.75 -15.01 -8.75
N THR A 150 15.51 -14.45 -9.69
CA THR A 150 16.08 -15.00 -10.92
C THR A 150 16.76 -16.34 -10.86
N THR A 151 16.29 -17.35 -10.13
CA THR A 151 16.87 -18.69 -10.28
C THR A 151 16.28 -19.33 -11.53
N ARG A 152 16.81 -18.95 -12.71
CA ARG A 152 16.77 -19.79 -13.90
C ARG A 152 17.56 -21.06 -13.58
N SER A 153 16.88 -22.05 -13.01
CA SER A 153 17.34 -23.43 -13.06
C SER A 153 17.05 -23.94 -14.48
N THR A 154 18.00 -23.75 -15.40
CA THR A 154 17.97 -24.48 -16.66
C THR A 154 18.40 -25.90 -16.38
N SER A 155 17.38 -26.77 -16.33
CA SER A 155 17.49 -28.21 -16.22
C SER A 155 18.35 -28.82 -17.32
N LEU A 156 19.00 -29.93 -16.93
CA LEU A 156 19.86 -30.82 -17.71
C LEU A 156 19.28 -31.15 -19.09
N LYS A 157 20.12 -31.08 -20.12
CA LYS A 157 19.93 -31.84 -21.36
C LYS A 157 21.16 -32.71 -21.62
N SER A 158 20.91 -34.01 -21.53
CA SER A 158 21.75 -35.13 -21.90
C SER A 158 22.20 -35.07 -23.38
N SER A 159 23.47 -35.45 -23.61
CA SER A 159 24.08 -35.67 -24.93
C SER A 159 23.36 -36.75 -25.75
N PRO A 160 23.62 -36.82 -27.08
CA PRO A 160 24.59 -37.82 -27.54
C PRO A 160 25.48 -37.42 -28.75
N SER A 161 26.70 -37.99 -28.71
CA SER A 161 27.56 -38.48 -29.82
C SER A 161 27.93 -37.61 -31.02
N SER A 162 29.25 -37.40 -31.15
CA SER A 162 30.00 -36.92 -32.33
C SER A 162 29.85 -37.80 -33.59
N PRO A 163 30.30 -37.27 -34.74
CA PRO A 163 31.42 -37.95 -35.40
C PRO A 163 32.59 -37.03 -35.77
N ASN A 164 33.76 -37.63 -35.67
CA ASN A 164 35.11 -37.12 -35.90
C ASN A 164 35.46 -37.22 -37.40
N THR A 165 35.93 -36.13 -38.00
CA THR A 165 36.62 -36.15 -39.30
C THR A 165 37.89 -35.27 -39.27
N GLY A 166 39.01 -35.88 -38.87
CA GLY A 166 40.21 -36.01 -39.71
C GLY A 166 41.02 -34.79 -40.17
N ARG A 167 42.20 -34.62 -39.52
CA ARG A 167 43.57 -34.35 -40.06
C ARG A 167 43.94 -32.97 -40.66
N PRO A 168 45.26 -32.64 -40.82
CA PRO A 168 46.42 -32.88 -39.93
C PRO A 168 47.42 -31.67 -39.80
N ARG A 169 48.31 -31.79 -38.80
CA ARG A 169 49.71 -31.27 -38.63
C ARG A 169 50.21 -30.08 -39.48
N SER A 170 50.83 -29.10 -38.80
CA SER A 170 52.30 -28.96 -38.71
C SER A 170 52.75 -27.68 -37.98
N LEU A 171 53.71 -27.80 -37.06
CA LEU A 171 54.59 -26.73 -36.54
C LEU A 171 55.99 -26.89 -37.17
N PRO A 172 56.78 -25.82 -37.26
CA PRO A 172 58.15 -25.96 -36.76
C PRO A 172 58.73 -24.72 -36.03
N LYS A 173 59.60 -25.07 -35.07
CA LYS A 173 60.79 -24.42 -34.48
C LYS A 173 60.81 -22.91 -34.25
#